data_AF-A0A2W6X831-F1
#
_entry.id   AF-A0A2W6X831-F1
#
_cell.length_a   1.000
_cell.length_b   1.000
_cell.length_c   1.000
_cell.angle_alpha   90.00
_cell.angle_beta   90.00
_cell.angle_gamma   90.00
#
_symmetry.space_group_name_H-M   'P 1'
#
loop_
_entity.id
_entity.type
_entity.pdbx_description
1 polymer ?
#
loop_
_entity_poly.entity_id
_entity_poly.type
_entity_poly.pdbx_seq_one_letter_code
_entity_poly.pdbx_strand_id
1 'polypeptide(L)' 'MPPKRAAIPAAPRKTLLEWIEHDGDQTDHTKPVCSDRDKALYARILVANEGRAHEPLQPPHGLALAPLG' A
#
# COMPACT_ATOMS: atom_id res chain seq x y z
N MET A 1 11.40 17.48 -32.66
CA MET A 1 10.70 17.78 -31.40
C MET A 1 9.90 16.55 -30.99
N PRO A 2 9.95 16.09 -29.73
CA PRO A 2 9.18 14.91 -29.32
C PRO A 2 7.67 15.23 -29.38
N PRO A 3 6.80 14.24 -29.67
CA PRO A 3 5.36 14.44 -29.69
C PRO A 3 4.86 14.82 -28.29
N LYS A 4 4.09 15.90 -28.22
CA LYS A 4 3.47 16.40 -26.99
C LYS A 4 2.44 15.36 -26.52
N ARG A 5 2.73 14.64 -25.44
CA ARG A 5 1.80 13.65 -24.86
C ARG A 5 0.51 14.35 -24.41
N ALA A 6 -0.64 13.77 -24.72
CA ALA A 6 -1.93 14.26 -24.22
C ALA A 6 -1.93 14.18 -22.69
N ALA A 7 -2.39 15.23 -22.03
CA ALA A 7 -2.52 15.26 -20.58
C ALA A 7 -3.62 14.27 -20.15
N ILE A 8 -3.31 13.39 -19.20
CA ILE A 8 -4.33 12.52 -18.58
C ILE A 8 -5.24 13.44 -17.75
N PRO A 9 -6.56 13.45 -17.98
CA PRO A 9 -7.47 14.26 -17.18
C PRO A 9 -7.42 13.83 -15.72
N ALA A 10 -7.56 14.79 -14.81
CA ALA A 10 -7.66 14.47 -13.40
C ALA A 10 -8.87 13.55 -13.18
N ALA A 11 -8.65 12.41 -12.54
CA ALA A 11 -9.75 11.54 -12.15
C ALA A 11 -10.70 12.32 -11.22
N PRO A 12 -12.03 12.12 -11.35
CA PRO A 12 -12.99 12.66 -10.41
C PRO A 12 -12.60 12.23 -8.98
N ARG A 13 -12.44 13.19 -8.08
CA ARG A 13 -12.15 12.93 -6.67
C ARG A 13 -13.45 13.09 -5.90
N LYS A 14 -13.82 12.07 -5.14
CA LYS A 14 -14.87 12.19 -4.11
C LYS A 14 -14.44 13.22 -3.08
N THR A 15 -15.40 13.95 -2.53
CA THR A 15 -15.20 14.75 -1.32
C THR A 15 -14.91 13.82 -0.13
N LEU A 16 -14.31 14.35 0.94
CA LEU A 16 -14.04 13.56 2.14
C LEU A 16 -15.31 12.93 2.72
N LEU A 17 -16.43 13.68 2.68
CA LEU A 17 -17.73 13.19 3.16
C LEU A 17 -18.25 12.03 2.31
N GLU A 18 -18.21 12.16 0.97
CA GLU A 18 -18.60 11.10 0.04
C GLU A 18 -17.72 9.85 0.17
N TRP A 19 -16.42 10.03 0.48
CA TRP A 19 -15.53 8.90 0.72
C TRP A 19 -15.86 8.19 2.02
N ILE A 20 -16.09 8.92 3.11
CA ILE A 20 -16.46 8.33 4.40
C ILE A 20 -17.79 7.56 4.30
N GLU A 21 -18.78 8.15 3.63
CA GLU A 21 -20.13 7.57 3.52
C GLU A 21 -20.19 6.32 2.64
N HIS A 22 -19.36 6.25 1.59
CA HIS A 22 -19.45 5.18 0.60
C HIS A 22 -18.30 4.17 0.62
N ASP A 23 -17.10 4.58 1.07
CA ASP A 23 -15.88 3.77 1.00
C ASP A 23 -15.23 3.54 2.38
N GLY A 24 -15.60 4.34 3.39
CA GLY A 24 -14.82 4.56 4.61
C GLY A 24 -14.75 3.39 5.61
N ASP A 25 -15.54 2.33 5.43
CA ASP A 25 -15.59 1.24 6.41
C ASP A 25 -15.83 -0.14 5.78
N GLN A 26 -15.46 -0.33 4.50
CA GLN A 26 -15.38 -1.68 3.95
C GLN A 26 -14.23 -2.43 4.63
N THR A 27 -14.54 -3.03 5.78
CA THR A 27 -13.68 -3.99 6.49
C THR A 27 -13.67 -5.36 5.82
N ASP A 28 -14.31 -5.49 4.65
CA ASP A 28 -14.16 -6.61 3.72
C ASP A 28 -12.73 -6.66 3.19
N HIS A 29 -11.82 -7.04 4.08
CA HIS A 29 -10.52 -7.60 3.76
C HIS A 29 -10.77 -9.01 3.23
N THR A 30 -11.56 -9.13 2.15
CA THR A 30 -11.59 -10.38 1.42
C THR A 30 -10.18 -10.58 0.92
N LYS A 31 -9.46 -11.51 1.55
CA LYS A 31 -8.09 -11.82 1.16
C LYS A 31 -8.14 -12.10 -0.35
N PRO A 32 -7.27 -11.48 -1.16
CA PRO A 32 -7.28 -11.73 -2.59
C PRO A 32 -7.17 -13.22 -2.83
N VAL A 33 -7.90 -13.73 -3.82
CA VAL A 33 -7.80 -15.13 -4.22
C VAL A 33 -6.39 -15.33 -4.79
N CYS A 34 -5.47 -15.79 -3.96
CA CYS A 34 -4.11 -16.09 -4.37
C CYS A 34 -4.07 -17.45 -5.08
N SER A 35 -3.28 -17.55 -6.14
CA SER A 35 -2.96 -18.85 -6.74
C SER A 35 -2.17 -19.71 -5.75
N ASP A 36 -2.16 -21.02 -5.93
CA ASP A 36 -1.38 -21.91 -5.06
C ASP A 36 0.12 -21.67 -5.18
N ARG A 37 0.57 -21.20 -6.36
CA ARG A 37 1.95 -20.75 -6.57
C ARG A 37 2.29 -19.55 -5.69
N ASP A 38 1.40 -18.56 -5.60
CA ASP A 38 1.62 -17.35 -4.80
C ASP A 38 1.61 -17.68 -3.30
N LYS A 39 0.72 -18.58 -2.86
CA LYS A 39 0.71 -19.10 -1.48
C LYS A 39 2.01 -19.81 -1.14
N ALA A 40 2.51 -20.67 -2.03
CA ALA A 40 3.78 -21.38 -1.83
C ALA A 40 4.97 -20.43 -1.78
N LEU A 41 4.99 -19.39 -2.62
CA LEU A 41 6.02 -18.34 -2.57
C LEU A 41 5.97 -17.60 -1.24
N TYR A 42 4.78 -17.16 -0.80
CA TYR A 42 4.59 -16.48 0.47
C TYR A 42 5.09 -17.32 1.66
N ALA A 43 4.74 -18.61 1.71
CA ALA A 43 5.20 -19.51 2.76
C ALA A 43 6.73 -19.61 2.84
N ARG A 44 7.42 -19.66 1.69
CA ARG A 44 8.89 -19.68 1.64
C ARG A 44 9.51 -18.38 2.15
N ILE A 45 8.91 -17.24 1.83
CA ILE A 45 9.35 -15.93 2.32
C ILE A 45 9.13 -15.83 3.83
N LEU A 46 7.98 -16.28 4.34
CA LEU A 46 7.68 -16.24 5.76
C LEU A 46 8.70 -17.05 6.57
N VAL A 47 8.93 -18.31 6.18
CA VAL A 47 9.93 -19.19 6.84
C VAL A 47 11.34 -18.60 6.79
N ALA A 48 11.73 -17.96 5.68
CA ALA A 48 13.05 -17.33 5.57
C ALA A 48 13.23 -16.11 6.50
N ASN A 49 12.14 -15.54 7.01
CA ASN A 49 12.13 -14.40 7.92
C ASN A 49 11.80 -14.80 9.38
N GLU A 50 11.42 -16.06 9.64
CA GLU A 50 11.22 -16.56 11.01
C GLU A 50 12.52 -16.41 11.83
N GLY A 51 12.43 -15.72 12.97
CA GLY A 51 13.58 -15.46 13.84
C GLY A 51 14.45 -14.25 13.47
N ARG A 52 14.20 -13.58 12.33
CA ARG A 52 14.73 -12.22 12.15
C ARG A 52 13.85 -11.28 12.94
N ALA A 53 14.43 -10.63 13.96
CA ALA A 53 13.81 -9.42 14.48
C ALA A 53 13.63 -8.48 13.29
N HIS A 54 12.38 -8.16 12.95
CA HIS A 54 12.10 -7.12 11.97
C HIS A 54 12.61 -5.82 12.58
N GLU A 55 13.85 -5.45 12.27
CA GLU A 55 14.35 -4.12 12.59
C GLU A 55 13.37 -3.14 11.93
N PRO A 56 12.84 -2.17 12.68
CA PRO A 56 12.01 -1.13 12.10
C PRO A 56 12.74 -0.55 10.89
N LEU A 57 12.04 -0.47 9.75
CA LEU A 57 12.61 0.16 8.57
C LEU A 57 13.02 1.58 8.96
N GLN A 58 14.33 1.85 8.86
CA GLN A 58 14.85 3.17 9.15
C GLN A 58 14.22 4.15 8.15
N PRO A 59 13.64 5.27 8.63
CA PRO A 59 13.05 6.24 7.73
C PRO A 59 14.13 6.81 6.81
N PRO A 60 13.80 7.11 5.53
CA PRO A 60 14.73 7.78 4.64
C PRO A 60 15.21 9.10 5.26
N HIS A 61 16.49 9.43 5.05
CA HIS A 61 17.05 10.71 5.51
C HIS A 61 16.19 11.88 4.99
N GLY A 62 15.65 12.69 5.90
CA GLY A 62 14.77 13.82 5.58
C GLY A 62 13.26 13.57 5.72
N LEU A 63 12.84 12.33 6.01
CA LEU A 63 11.44 11.95 6.30
C LEU A 63 11.22 11.60 7.78
N ALA A 64 12.13 12.01 8.66
CA ALA A 64 11.93 11.88 10.10
C ALA A 64 10.70 12.69 10.49
N LEU A 65 9.68 12.01 11.02
CA LEU A 65 8.53 12.67 11.62
C LEU A 65 9.02 13.53 12.79
N ALA A 66 8.40 14.70 12.95
CA ALA A 66 8.63 15.51 14.14
C ALA A 66 8.27 14.70 15.40
N PRO A 67 9.00 14.85 16.52
CA PRO A 67 8.65 14.18 17.76
C PRO A 67 7.24 14.55 18.20
N LEU A 68 6.51 13.55 18.70
CA LEU A 68 5.19 13.75 19.27
C LEU A 68 5.35 14.25 20.72
N GLY A 69 5.46 15.56 20.89
CA GLY A 69 5.43 16.24 22.21
C GLY A 69 6.79 16.42 22.87
#